data_AF-A0A7S1ELH6-F1
#
_entry.id   AF-A0A7S1ELH6-F1
#
_cell.length_a   1.000
_cell.length_b   1.000
_cell.length_c   1.000
_cell.angle_alpha   90.00
_cell.angle_beta   90.00
_cell.angle_gamma   90.00
#
_symmetry.space_group_name_H-M   'P 1'
#
loop_
_entity.id
_entity.type
_entity.pdbx_description
1 polymer ?
#
loop_
_entity_poly.entity_id
_entity_poly.type
_entity_poly.pdbx_seq_one_letter_code
_entity_poly.pdbx_strand_id
1 'polypeptide(L)'
;EIRIARRGQGQPAQSMVMPGTSGFDPAYKSEMGDHDLARAKALLDLYGYVDRDGDGWRDRPDGSPLQLEYATQPDAQSRQLVEQWQKNMDAIGIRIRFKVAKWPEQLKASSAGKLQMWGVGWAGTT
;
A
#
# COMPACT_ATOMS: atom_id res chain seq x y z
N GLU A 1 9.75 7.35 6.41
CA GLU A 1 8.84 7.83 5.35
C GLU A 1 7.55 8.46 5.91
N ILE A 2 6.83 7.82 6.84
CA ILE A 2 5.61 8.40 7.44
C ILE A 2 5.80 9.78 8.09
N ARG A 3 6.95 10.05 8.72
CA ARG A 3 7.28 11.38 9.28
C ARG A 3 7.24 12.50 8.24
N ILE A 4 7.63 12.22 7.00
CA ILE A 4 7.62 13.19 5.89
C ILE A 4 6.20 13.33 5.36
N ALA A 5 5.56 12.21 4.99
CA ALA A 5 4.21 12.21 4.40
C ALA A 5 3.12 12.74 5.35
N ARG A 6 3.31 12.59 6.67
CA ARG A 6 2.37 13.06 7.70
C ARG A 6 2.92 14.23 8.53
N ARG A 7 4.03 14.86 8.12
CA ARG A 7 4.62 16.04 8.79
C ARG A 7 4.81 15.87 10.31
N GLY A 8 5.27 14.69 10.72
CA GLY A 8 5.45 14.32 12.13
C GLY A 8 4.17 14.00 12.90
N GLN A 9 2.99 14.15 12.31
CA GLN A 9 1.69 13.90 12.95
C GLN A 9 1.20 12.45 12.80
N GLY A 10 2.09 11.53 12.40
CA GLY A 10 1.74 10.13 12.19
C GLY A 10 2.83 9.20 12.70
N GLN A 11 2.40 8.04 13.20
CA GLN A 11 3.28 6.95 13.64
C GLN A 11 2.99 5.67 12.85
N PRO A 12 3.98 4.79 12.65
CA PRO A 12 3.73 3.47 12.08
C PRO A 12 2.69 2.71 12.91
N ALA A 13 1.62 2.25 12.28
CA ALA A 13 0.60 1.46 12.96
C ALA A 13 1.13 0.04 13.23
N GLN A 14 0.86 -0.50 14.42
CA GLN A 14 1.16 -1.89 14.74
C GLN A 14 -0.08 -2.78 14.64
N SER A 15 -1.29 -2.22 14.71
CA SER A 15 -2.54 -2.97 14.58
C SER A 15 -3.61 -2.11 13.90
N MET A 16 -4.76 -2.73 13.61
CA MET A 16 -5.97 -2.02 13.15
C MET A 16 -6.65 -1.23 14.29
N VAL A 17 -6.25 -1.46 15.54
CA VAL A 17 -6.85 -0.83 16.71
C VAL A 17 -6.07 0.43 17.06
N MET A 18 -6.75 1.57 17.06
CA MET A 18 -6.09 2.86 17.26
C MET A 18 -5.65 3.06 18.72
N PRO A 19 -4.52 3.75 18.96
CA PRO A 19 -4.13 4.20 20.29
C PRO A 19 -5.28 4.95 20.99
N GLY A 20 -5.48 4.67 22.28
CA GLY A 20 -6.53 5.32 23.08
C GLY A 20 -7.90 4.64 23.05
N THR A 21 -8.05 3.53 22.31
CA THR A 21 -9.29 2.71 22.34
C THR A 21 -9.14 1.50 23.26
N SER A 22 -10.25 0.94 23.73
CA SER A 22 -10.26 -0.15 24.72
C SER A 22 -9.56 -1.44 24.27
N GLY A 23 -9.47 -1.68 22.96
CA GLY A 23 -8.76 -2.84 22.38
C GLY A 23 -7.29 -2.60 22.07
N PHE A 24 -6.75 -1.42 22.39
CA PHE A 24 -5.37 -1.07 22.08
C PHE A 24 -4.40 -1.71 23.07
N ASP A 25 -3.49 -2.54 22.57
CA ASP A 25 -2.36 -3.06 23.34
C ASP A 25 -1.08 -2.27 22.97
N PRO A 26 -0.52 -1.45 23.90
CA PRO A 26 0.71 -0.70 23.65
C PRO A 26 1.95 -1.58 23.50
N ALA A 27 1.94 -2.83 24.00
CA ALA A 27 3.06 -3.76 23.88
C ALA A 27 3.01 -4.58 22.58
N TYR A 28 1.89 -4.53 21.84
CA TYR A 28 1.75 -5.28 20.61
C TYR A 28 2.64 -4.73 19.49
N LYS A 29 3.47 -5.61 18.93
CA LYS A 29 4.30 -5.36 17.74
C LYS A 29 3.88 -6.34 16.66
N SER A 30 3.59 -5.83 15.47
CA SER A 30 3.37 -6.67 14.29
C SER A 30 4.45 -6.44 13.24
N GLU A 31 4.60 -7.41 12.34
CA GLU A 31 5.49 -7.30 11.18
C GLU A 31 5.00 -6.22 10.19
N MET A 32 3.72 -5.80 10.26
CA MET A 32 3.15 -4.76 9.39
C MET A 32 3.83 -3.40 9.59
N GLY A 33 4.40 -3.16 10.78
CA GLY A 33 5.11 -1.93 11.10
C GLY A 33 6.58 -1.93 10.67
N ASP A 34 7.11 -3.06 10.19
CA ASP A 34 8.52 -3.20 9.82
C ASP A 34 8.72 -2.95 8.32
N HIS A 35 9.88 -2.42 7.96
CA HIS A 35 10.27 -2.18 6.57
C HIS A 35 11.52 -2.99 6.24
N ASP A 36 11.33 -4.11 5.54
CA ASP A 36 12.40 -5.03 5.12
C ASP A 36 12.26 -5.37 3.63
N LEU A 37 13.09 -4.72 2.82
CA LEU A 37 13.09 -4.89 1.37
C LEU A 37 13.55 -6.29 0.94
N ALA A 38 14.52 -6.87 1.66
CA ALA A 38 15.07 -8.18 1.32
C ALA A 38 14.03 -9.27 1.58
N ARG A 39 13.34 -9.20 2.73
CA ARG A 39 12.24 -10.10 3.06
C ARG A 39 11.09 -9.98 2.07
N ALA A 40 10.72 -8.77 1.66
CA ALA A 40 9.66 -8.56 0.66
C ALA A 40 10.00 -9.22 -0.69
N LYS A 41 11.23 -9.06 -1.17
CA LYS A 41 11.70 -9.73 -2.41
C LYS A 41 11.68 -11.24 -2.27
N ALA A 42 12.20 -11.77 -1.15
CA ALA A 42 12.24 -13.21 -0.91
C ALA A 42 10.84 -13.85 -0.87
N LEU A 43 9.84 -13.17 -0.28
CA LEU A 43 8.45 -13.64 -0.30
C LEU A 43 7.88 -13.68 -1.73
N LEU A 44 8.14 -12.65 -2.54
CA LEU A 44 7.72 -12.64 -3.94
C LEU A 44 8.37 -13.77 -4.74
N ASP A 45 9.67 -13.99 -4.55
CA ASP A 45 10.42 -15.07 -5.20
C ASP A 45 9.86 -16.45 -4.79
N LEU A 46 9.58 -16.65 -3.50
CA LEU A 46 9.02 -17.89 -2.96
C LEU A 46 7.69 -18.28 -3.62
N TYR A 47 6.84 -17.30 -3.93
CA TYR A 47 5.56 -17.53 -4.58
C TYR A 47 5.61 -17.44 -6.12
N GLY A 48 6.81 -17.34 -6.70
CA GLY A 48 7.02 -17.39 -8.14
C GLY A 48 6.70 -16.08 -8.88
N TYR A 49 6.63 -14.95 -8.15
CA TYR A 49 6.50 -13.61 -8.74
C TYR A 49 7.87 -13.07 -9.14
N VAL A 50 8.51 -13.69 -10.13
CA VAL A 50 9.87 -13.35 -10.57
C VAL A 50 9.84 -12.66 -11.93
N ASP A 51 10.85 -11.87 -12.23
CA ASP A 51 11.08 -11.35 -13.59
C ASP A 51 11.47 -12.54 -14.49
N ARG A 52 10.60 -12.90 -15.44
CA ARG A 52 10.80 -14.04 -16.35
C ARG A 52 11.27 -13.60 -17.73
N ASP A 53 10.94 -12.39 -18.15
CA ASP A 53 11.26 -11.87 -19.48
C ASP A 53 12.52 -10.99 -19.52
N GLY A 54 13.08 -10.65 -18.36
CA GLY A 54 14.30 -9.86 -18.20
C GLY A 54 14.09 -8.36 -18.39
N ASP A 55 12.86 -7.87 -18.31
CA ASP A 55 12.54 -6.45 -18.51
C ASP A 55 12.77 -5.57 -17.25
N GLY A 56 13.16 -6.20 -16.14
CA GLY A 56 13.42 -5.56 -14.84
C GLY A 56 12.20 -5.50 -13.92
N TRP A 57 11.05 -6.03 -14.34
CA TRP A 57 9.81 -6.08 -13.56
C TRP A 57 9.39 -7.52 -13.32
N ARG A 58 8.75 -7.75 -12.18
CA ARG A 58 8.26 -9.07 -11.81
C ARG A 58 7.05 -9.44 -12.65
N ASP A 59 6.96 -10.72 -12.97
CA ASP A 59 5.81 -11.34 -13.58
C ASP A 59 5.01 -12.14 -12.57
N ARG A 60 3.80 -12.52 -12.98
CA ARG A 60 2.98 -13.48 -12.25
C ARG A 60 3.52 -14.90 -12.49
N PRO A 61 3.15 -15.88 -11.64
CA PRO A 61 3.54 -17.27 -11.84
C PRO A 61 3.12 -17.87 -13.19
N ASP A 62 2.08 -17.31 -13.81
CA ASP A 62 1.58 -17.67 -15.14
C ASP A 62 2.39 -17.04 -16.30
N GLY A 63 3.38 -16.19 -16.00
CA GLY A 63 4.21 -15.49 -16.98
C GLY A 63 3.62 -14.19 -17.52
N SER A 64 2.46 -13.74 -17.04
CA SER A 64 1.90 -12.44 -17.41
C SER A 64 2.49 -11.30 -16.56
N PRO A 65 2.60 -10.06 -17.08
CA PRO A 65 3.16 -8.94 -16.33
C PRO A 65 2.41 -8.66 -15.01
N LEU A 66 3.14 -8.52 -13.90
CA LEU A 66 2.54 -8.10 -12.63
C LEU A 66 2.39 -6.57 -12.60
N GLN A 67 1.16 -6.11 -12.82
CA GLN A 67 0.79 -4.70 -12.63
C GLN A 67 -0.35 -4.58 -11.61
N LEU A 68 -0.15 -3.74 -10.59
CA LEU A 68 -1.17 -3.39 -9.61
C LEU A 68 -1.87 -2.09 -9.99
N GLU A 69 -3.19 -2.02 -9.84
CA GLU A 69 -3.96 -0.78 -9.89
C GLU A 69 -4.22 -0.25 -8.47
N TYR A 70 -3.87 1.01 -8.23
CA TYR A 70 -4.11 1.69 -6.97
C TYR A 70 -4.99 2.92 -7.18
N ALA A 71 -6.18 2.90 -6.59
CA ALA A 71 -7.10 4.03 -6.56
C ALA A 71 -6.57 5.14 -5.65
N THR A 72 -6.60 6.38 -6.14
CA THR A 72 -6.15 7.55 -5.38
C THR A 72 -7.05 8.77 -5.65
N GLN A 73 -6.79 9.86 -4.95
CA GLN A 73 -7.51 11.13 -5.03
C GLN A 73 -6.58 12.24 -5.55
N PRO A 74 -7.13 13.32 -6.15
CA PRO A 74 -6.33 14.37 -6.78
C PRO A 74 -5.68 15.37 -5.81
N ASP A 75 -5.95 15.27 -4.51
CA ASP A 75 -5.43 16.21 -3.52
C ASP A 75 -3.91 16.07 -3.28
N ALA A 76 -3.30 17.08 -2.67
CA ALA A 76 -1.85 17.13 -2.46
C ALA A 76 -1.32 16.04 -1.52
N GLN A 77 -2.11 15.62 -0.52
CA GLN A 77 -1.68 14.59 0.42
C GLN A 77 -1.67 13.22 -0.26
N SER A 78 -2.71 12.92 -1.04
CA SER A 78 -2.78 11.70 -1.84
C SER A 78 -1.63 11.59 -2.84
N ARG A 79 -1.20 12.70 -3.45
CA ARG A 79 -0.03 12.75 -4.35
C ARG A 79 1.26 12.32 -3.66
N GLN A 80 1.56 12.86 -2.48
CA GLN A 80 2.75 12.49 -1.72
C GLN A 80 2.74 11.01 -1.31
N LEU A 81 1.55 10.47 -0.99
CA LEU A 81 1.41 9.06 -0.64
C LEU A 81 1.63 8.13 -1.84
N VAL A 82 1.13 8.49 -3.03
CA VAL A 82 1.34 7.66 -4.22
C VAL A 82 2.77 7.69 -4.73
N GLU A 83 3.49 8.82 -4.59
CA GLU A 83 4.94 8.88 -4.88
C GLU A 83 5.72 7.90 -3.98
N GLN A 84 5.34 7.83 -2.70
CA GLN A 84 5.94 6.88 -1.78
C GLN A 84 5.61 5.43 -2.14
N TRP A 85 4.37 5.15 -2.55
CA TRP A 85 3.98 3.85 -3.08
C TRP A 85 4.79 3.47 -4.32
N GLN A 86 4.91 4.37 -5.30
CA GLN A 86 5.68 4.15 -6.53
C GLN A 86 7.11 3.75 -6.20
N LYS A 87 7.81 4.54 -5.39
CA LYS A 87 9.19 4.27 -4.97
C LYS A 87 9.35 2.90 -4.31
N ASN A 88 8.40 2.53 -3.45
CA ASN A 88 8.46 1.26 -2.72
C ASN A 88 8.14 0.06 -3.63
N MET A 89 7.22 0.20 -4.59
CA MET A 89 6.92 -0.83 -5.57
C MET A 89 8.05 -1.00 -6.58
N ASP A 90 8.68 0.08 -7.03
CA ASP A 90 9.85 0.05 -7.90
C ASP A 90 11.03 -0.67 -7.23
N ALA A 91 11.25 -0.42 -5.93
CA ALA A 91 12.33 -1.06 -5.18
C ALA A 91 12.21 -2.60 -5.11
N ILE A 92 10.98 -3.12 -5.20
CA ILE A 92 10.70 -4.56 -5.29
C ILE A 92 10.41 -5.05 -6.72
N GLY A 93 10.48 -4.18 -7.72
CA GLY A 93 10.25 -4.53 -9.13
C GLY A 93 8.79 -4.82 -9.49
N ILE A 94 7.83 -4.17 -8.83
CA ILE A 94 6.39 -4.31 -9.14
C ILE A 94 5.89 -3.05 -9.83
N ARG A 95 5.18 -3.21 -10.96
CA ARG A 95 4.53 -2.10 -11.64
C ARG A 95 3.27 -1.70 -10.87
N ILE A 96 3.09 -0.40 -10.65
CA ILE A 96 1.88 0.16 -10.07
C ILE A 96 1.32 1.26 -10.95
N ARG A 97 -0.01 1.25 -11.17
CA ARG A 97 -0.74 2.26 -11.94
C ARG A 97 -1.72 2.96 -11.01
N PHE A 98 -1.66 4.29 -10.98
CA PHE A 98 -2.56 5.09 -10.16
C PHE A 98 -3.80 5.51 -10.92
N LYS A 99 -4.97 5.19 -10.36
CA LYS A 99 -6.28 5.60 -10.89
C LYS A 99 -6.80 6.75 -10.05
N VAL A 100 -6.67 7.96 -10.57
CA VAL A 100 -7.09 9.19 -9.89
C VAL A 100 -8.58 9.43 -10.15
N ALA A 101 -9.38 9.53 -9.10
CA ALA A 101 -10.80 9.88 -9.18
C ALA A 101 -11.26 10.58 -7.90
N LYS A 102 -12.44 11.20 -7.90
CA LYS A 102 -12.99 11.84 -6.69
C LYS A 102 -13.45 10.76 -5.69
N TRP A 103 -13.44 11.07 -4.40
CA TRP A 103 -13.84 10.12 -3.35
C TRP A 103 -15.21 9.46 -3.58
N PRO A 104 -16.29 10.17 -3.96
CA PRO A 104 -17.58 9.52 -4.21
C PRO A 104 -17.54 8.51 -5.35
N GLU A 105 -16.72 8.77 -6.38
CA GLU A 105 -16.53 7.87 -7.53
C GLU A 105 -15.75 6.62 -7.11
N GLN A 106 -14.69 6.79 -6.32
CA GLN A 106 -13.94 5.67 -5.75
C GLN A 106 -14.79 4.85 -4.80
N LEU A 107 -15.59 5.50 -3.94
CA LEU A 107 -16.52 4.79 -3.04
C LEU A 107 -17.52 3.95 -3.83
N LYS A 108 -18.14 4.53 -4.88
CA LYS A 108 -19.05 3.80 -5.76
C LYS A 108 -18.35 2.63 -6.46
N ALA A 109 -17.12 2.81 -6.92
CA ALA A 109 -16.32 1.75 -7.54
C ALA A 109 -15.93 0.65 -6.53
N SER A 110 -15.59 1.03 -5.30
CA SER A 110 -15.27 0.13 -4.20
C SER A 110 -16.46 -0.74 -3.84
N SER A 111 -17.64 -0.14 -3.64
CA SER A 111 -18.87 -0.87 -3.34
C SER A 111 -19.32 -1.78 -4.48
N ALA A 112 -18.91 -1.48 -5.71
CA ALA A 112 -19.15 -2.32 -6.89
C ALA A 112 -18.05 -3.38 -7.15
N GLY A 113 -17.05 -3.51 -6.26
CA GLY A 113 -15.95 -4.47 -6.42
C GLY A 113 -15.01 -4.20 -7.60
N LYS A 114 -14.93 -2.93 -8.06
CA LYS A 114 -14.16 -2.52 -9.25
C LYS A 114 -12.76 -1.99 -8.94
N LEU A 115 -12.35 -1.98 -7.67
CA LEU A 115 -11.03 -1.51 -7.24
C LEU A 115 -10.18 -2.68 -6.79
N GLN A 116 -8.92 -2.72 -7.24
CA GLN A 116 -7.94 -3.68 -6.76
C GLN A 116 -7.34 -3.24 -5.42
N MET A 117 -6.91 -1.98 -5.31
CA MET A 117 -6.38 -1.39 -4.08
C MET A 117 -6.92 0.03 -3.91
N TRP A 118 -7.28 0.40 -2.67
CA TRP A 118 -7.66 1.78 -2.33
C TRP A 118 -7.28 2.12 -0.89
N GLY A 119 -6.64 3.27 -0.69
CA GLY A 119 -6.37 3.82 0.64
C GLY A 119 -7.57 4.62 1.16
N VAL A 120 -8.15 4.19 2.28
CA VAL A 120 -9.24 4.88 2.98
C VAL A 120 -8.87 5.08 4.46
N GLY A 121 -9.33 6.18 5.05
CA GLY A 121 -9.19 6.47 6.48
C GLY A 121 -10.54 6.40 7.18
N TRP A 122 -10.52 6.00 8.44
CA TRP A 122 -11.68 5.97 9.32
C TRP A 122 -11.49 6.99 10.45
N ALA A 123 -12.56 7.69 10.81
CA ALA A 123 -12.61 8.46 12.04
C ALA A 123 -13.40 7.66 13.07
N GLY A 124 -12.77 7.33 14.20
CA GLY A 124 -13.44 6.71 15.34
C GLY A 124 -13.71 7.76 16.40
N THR A 125 -14.96 7.88 16.86
CA THR A 125 -15.30 8.62 18.07
C THR A 125 -15.29 7.65 19.24
N THR A 126 -14.65 8.04 20.34
CA THR A 126 -14.69 7.30 21.61
C THR A 126 -15.99 7.55 22.34
#